data_AF-I0CKX7-F1
#
_entry.id   AF-I0CKX7-F1
#
_cell.length_a   1.000
_cell.length_b   1.000
_cell.length_c   1.000
_cell.angle_alpha   90.00
_cell.angle_beta   90.00
_cell.angle_gamma   90.00
#
_symmetry.space_group_name_H-M   'P 1'
#
loop_
_entity.id
_entity.type
_entity.pdbx_description
1 polymer ?
#
loop_
_entity_poly.entity_id
_entity_poly.type
_entity_poly.pdbx_seq_one_letter_code
_entity_poly.pdbx_strand_id
1 'polypeptide(L)'
;LEDLPEIEAHMGLGSAMHGVANRISYHFDLQGPSAAVDAACASSMVAVDSGRQALLTQQTSLAIVGGVNVALSPAMFKLLERAGALAPDGICRSFDNEANGYVRGEGGAIVVLKRLAEARVNGDNMLGILKTSAVAQDGKTNGIMAPNPDAQELVARKALAQAGIDQLSIGYVEAHATST
;
A
#
# COMPACT_ATOMS: atom_id res chain seq x y z
N LEU A 1 -18.75 -18.18 20.88
CA LEU A 1 -18.07 -17.91 22.17
C LEU A 1 -17.39 -19.15 22.73
N GLU A 2 -17.40 -20.27 22.00
CA GLU A 2 -16.84 -21.55 22.45
C GLU A 2 -15.31 -21.53 22.53
N ASP A 3 -14.66 -20.66 21.74
CA ASP A 3 -13.19 -20.59 21.61
C ASP A 3 -12.51 -19.63 22.62
N LEU A 4 -13.29 -18.95 23.46
CA LEU A 4 -12.75 -18.05 24.50
C LEU A 4 -11.70 -18.70 25.44
N PRO A 5 -11.80 -19.99 25.82
CA PRO A 5 -10.80 -20.64 26.67
C PRO A 5 -9.45 -20.89 25.97
N GLU A 6 -9.38 -20.79 24.63
CA GLU A 6 -8.16 -21.05 23.86
C GLU A 6 -7.34 -19.78 23.61
N ILE A 7 -7.79 -18.61 24.10
CA ILE A 7 -7.09 -17.34 23.89
C ILE A 7 -5.82 -17.29 24.74
N GLU A 8 -4.67 -17.33 24.08
CA GLU A 8 -3.36 -17.16 24.70
C GLU A 8 -2.79 -15.75 24.52
N ALA A 9 -1.92 -15.31 25.43
CA ALA A 9 -1.33 -13.97 25.41
C ALA A 9 -0.60 -13.63 24.09
N HIS A 10 0.04 -14.63 23.47
CA HIS A 10 0.78 -14.44 22.22
C HIS A 10 -0.15 -14.12 21.03
N MET A 11 -1.44 -14.51 21.10
CA MET A 11 -2.41 -14.28 20.05
C MET A 11 -2.72 -12.80 19.86
N GLY A 12 -2.67 -11.99 20.93
CA GLY A 12 -2.89 -10.54 20.84
C GLY A 12 -1.92 -9.86 19.87
N LEU A 13 -0.63 -10.18 19.95
CA LEU A 13 0.37 -9.69 18.98
C LEU A 13 0.38 -10.52 17.68
N GLY A 14 -0.13 -11.75 17.71
CA GLY A 14 -0.21 -12.64 16.56
C GLY A 14 -1.16 -12.14 15.48
N SER A 15 -2.30 -11.56 15.86
CA SER A 15 -3.35 -11.12 14.94
C SER A 15 -3.44 -9.60 14.76
N ALA A 16 -2.77 -8.80 15.59
CA ALA A 16 -2.84 -7.35 15.49
C ALA A 16 -2.09 -6.81 14.27
N MET A 17 -2.69 -5.88 13.53
CA MET A 17 -2.07 -5.27 12.33
C MET A 17 -0.70 -4.63 12.64
N HIS A 18 -0.60 -3.91 13.76
CA HIS A 18 0.67 -3.31 14.20
C HIS A 18 1.76 -4.35 14.50
N GLY A 19 1.37 -5.60 14.77
CA GLY A 19 2.29 -6.70 15.06
C GLY A 19 3.23 -6.99 13.89
N VAL A 20 2.79 -6.78 12.65
CA VAL A 20 3.62 -7.00 11.46
C VAL A 20 4.84 -6.07 11.47
N ALA A 21 4.62 -4.75 11.57
CA ALA A 21 5.70 -3.77 11.60
C ALA A 21 6.55 -3.91 12.87
N ASN A 22 5.92 -4.05 14.04
CA ASN A 22 6.64 -4.08 15.31
C ASN A 22 7.49 -5.34 15.47
N ARG A 23 7.12 -6.47 14.86
CA ARG A 23 7.97 -7.68 14.87
C ARG A 23 9.26 -7.49 14.09
N ILE A 24 9.22 -6.75 12.98
CA ILE A 24 10.44 -6.41 12.22
C ILE A 24 11.34 -5.52 13.08
N SER A 25 10.77 -4.46 13.67
CA SER A 25 11.52 -3.56 14.55
C SER A 25 12.12 -4.27 15.75
N TYR A 26 11.33 -5.11 16.42
CA TYR A 26 11.80 -5.92 17.55
C TYR A 26 12.93 -6.88 17.16
N HIS A 27 12.78 -7.60 16.04
CA HIS A 27 13.74 -8.61 15.62
C HIS A 27 15.11 -8.01 15.25
N PHE A 28 15.11 -6.82 14.65
CA PHE A 28 16.33 -6.13 14.20
C PHE A 28 16.79 -5.01 15.15
N ASP A 29 16.19 -4.88 16.34
CA ASP A 29 16.46 -3.81 17.32
C ASP A 29 16.39 -2.39 16.70
N LEU A 30 15.37 -2.15 15.87
CA LEU A 30 15.14 -0.86 15.23
C LEU A 30 14.32 0.06 16.15
N GLN A 31 14.83 1.26 16.38
CA GLN A 31 14.24 2.22 17.33
C GLN A 31 13.54 3.42 16.66
N GLY A 32 13.38 3.37 15.33
CA GLY A 32 12.65 4.37 14.55
C GLY A 32 11.13 4.21 14.62
N PRO A 33 10.37 5.05 13.89
CA PRO A 33 8.92 4.90 13.77
C PRO A 33 8.52 3.51 13.26
N SER A 34 7.56 2.86 13.93
CA SER A 34 7.07 1.52 13.60
C SER A 34 5.55 1.49 13.69
N ALA A 35 4.87 1.34 12.55
CA ALA A 35 3.42 1.41 12.47
C ALA A 35 2.89 0.57 11.31
N ALA A 36 1.67 0.05 11.49
CA ALA A 36 0.84 -0.44 10.39
C ALA A 36 -0.13 0.66 9.95
N VAL A 37 -0.40 0.72 8.65
CA VAL A 37 -1.38 1.63 8.06
C VAL A 37 -2.45 0.81 7.36
N ASP A 38 -3.70 1.25 7.47
CA ASP A 38 -4.83 0.67 6.75
C ASP A 38 -5.52 1.76 5.94
N ALA A 39 -5.29 1.72 4.64
CA ALA A 39 -5.95 2.52 3.62
C ALA A 39 -6.53 1.60 2.53
N ALA A 40 -6.99 0.41 2.93
CA ALA A 40 -7.46 -0.65 2.02
C ALA A 40 -6.44 -0.94 0.89
N CYS A 41 -6.87 -0.87 -0.37
CA CYS A 41 -6.05 -1.16 -1.55
C CYS A 41 -4.81 -0.27 -1.69
N ALA A 42 -4.80 0.92 -1.07
CA ALA A 42 -3.70 1.87 -1.14
C ALA A 42 -2.67 1.73 0.00
N SER A 43 -2.90 0.81 0.96
CA SER A 43 -2.12 0.73 2.22
C SER A 43 -0.60 0.67 2.02
N SER A 44 -0.12 -0.15 1.09
CA SER A 44 1.32 -0.28 0.81
C SER A 44 1.94 1.01 0.27
N MET A 45 1.23 1.73 -0.61
CA MET A 45 1.70 3.01 -1.16
C MET A 45 1.63 4.13 -0.12
N VAL A 46 0.66 4.11 0.80
CA VAL A 46 0.61 5.02 1.95
C VAL A 46 1.76 4.75 2.92
N ALA A 47 2.14 3.49 3.12
CA ALA A 47 3.31 3.13 3.91
C ALA A 47 4.61 3.67 3.26
N VAL A 48 4.73 3.54 1.93
CA VAL A 48 5.85 4.11 1.16
C VAL A 48 5.93 5.63 1.29
N ASP A 49 4.80 6.34 1.14
CA ASP A 49 4.76 7.79 1.33
C ASP A 49 5.18 8.18 2.75
N SER A 50 4.65 7.50 3.77
CA SER A 50 4.99 7.74 5.18
C SER A 50 6.49 7.54 5.44
N GLY A 51 7.08 6.45 4.93
CA GLY A 51 8.52 6.19 5.06
C GLY A 51 9.37 7.23 4.33
N ARG A 52 8.94 7.67 3.14
CA ARG A 52 9.59 8.78 2.42
C ARG A 52 9.54 10.06 3.23
N GLN A 53 8.39 10.43 3.81
CA GLN A 53 8.26 11.62 4.64
C GLN A 53 9.14 11.55 5.89
N ALA A 54 9.20 10.40 6.57
CA ALA A 54 10.08 10.18 7.72
C ALA A 54 11.57 10.34 7.37
N LEU A 55 11.98 9.89 6.18
CA LEU A 55 13.34 10.10 5.67
C LEU A 55 13.61 11.58 5.33
N LEU A 56 12.66 12.28 4.72
CA LEU A 56 12.84 13.69 4.35
C LEU A 56 12.87 14.62 5.56
N THR A 57 12.06 14.30 6.59
CA THR A 57 12.03 15.03 7.87
C THR A 57 13.11 14.58 8.85
N GLN A 58 13.99 13.65 8.44
CA GLN A 58 15.08 13.10 9.25
C GLN A 58 14.62 12.43 10.56
N GLN A 59 13.35 11.98 10.62
CA GLN A 59 12.86 11.13 11.72
C GLN A 59 13.49 9.74 11.70
N THR A 60 13.98 9.30 10.54
CA THR A 60 14.79 8.09 10.36
C THR A 60 15.83 8.27 9.26
N SER A 61 16.87 7.43 9.24
CA SER A 61 17.86 7.32 8.15
C SER A 61 17.56 6.19 7.17
N LEU A 62 16.72 5.24 7.57
CA LEU A 62 16.30 4.09 6.77
C LEU A 62 14.82 3.80 7.05
N ALA A 63 14.06 3.50 6.00
CA ALA A 63 12.66 3.09 6.15
C ALA A 63 12.44 1.72 5.49
N ILE A 64 11.88 0.78 6.25
CA ILE A 64 11.39 -0.50 5.75
C ILE A 64 9.89 -0.33 5.55
N VAL A 65 9.43 -0.40 4.30
CA VAL A 65 8.03 -0.10 3.94
C VAL A 65 7.48 -1.14 2.97
N GLY A 66 6.18 -1.37 3.01
CA GLY A 66 5.51 -2.28 2.08
C GLY A 66 4.15 -2.72 2.59
N GLY A 67 3.74 -3.94 2.24
CA GLY A 67 2.44 -4.46 2.63
C GLY A 67 2.33 -5.97 2.46
N VAL A 68 1.34 -6.54 3.12
CA VAL A 68 1.00 -7.97 3.04
C VAL A 68 -0.51 -8.13 3.00
N ASN A 69 -1.01 -9.06 2.19
CA ASN A 69 -2.40 -9.48 2.16
C ASN A 69 -2.46 -11.02 2.12
N VAL A 70 -3.17 -11.60 3.07
CA VAL A 70 -3.44 -13.04 3.15
C VAL A 70 -4.93 -13.23 3.44
N ALA A 71 -5.58 -14.11 2.69
CA ALA A 71 -7.00 -14.39 2.77
C ALA A 71 -7.27 -15.60 3.68
N LEU A 72 -7.28 -15.33 4.99
CA LEU A 72 -7.45 -16.37 6.02
C LEU A 72 -8.92 -16.80 6.24
N SER A 73 -9.89 -16.13 5.61
CA SER A 73 -11.31 -16.42 5.79
C SER A 73 -12.12 -16.18 4.50
N PRO A 74 -13.09 -17.04 4.19
CA PRO A 74 -14.00 -16.84 3.05
C PRO A 74 -14.98 -15.68 3.27
N ALA A 75 -15.10 -15.15 4.50
CA ALA A 75 -16.05 -14.08 4.82
C ALA A 75 -15.83 -12.83 3.94
N MET A 76 -14.57 -12.43 3.73
CA MET A 76 -14.25 -11.28 2.88
C MET A 76 -14.57 -11.51 1.41
N PHE A 77 -14.41 -12.74 0.89
CA PHE A 77 -14.82 -13.06 -0.48
C PHE A 77 -16.33 -12.89 -0.64
N LYS A 78 -17.13 -13.46 0.27
CA LYS A 78 -18.60 -13.33 0.24
C LYS A 78 -19.04 -11.87 0.36
N LEU A 79 -18.38 -11.08 1.22
CA LEU A 79 -18.67 -9.66 1.37
C LEU A 79 -18.44 -8.91 0.05
N LEU A 80 -17.31 -9.12 -0.60
CA LEU A 80 -16.94 -8.44 -1.84
C LEU A 80 -17.78 -8.91 -3.05
N GLU A 81 -18.14 -10.19 -3.09
CA GLU A 81 -19.10 -10.73 -4.06
C GLU A 81 -20.47 -10.05 -3.91
N ARG A 82 -20.99 -9.93 -2.68
CA ARG A 82 -22.26 -9.23 -2.40
C ARG A 82 -22.19 -7.72 -2.71
N ALA A 83 -21.00 -7.13 -2.61
CA ALA A 83 -20.76 -5.75 -3.01
C ALA A 83 -20.62 -5.57 -4.54
N GLY A 84 -20.62 -6.66 -5.32
CA GLY A 84 -20.45 -6.62 -6.77
C GLY A 84 -19.03 -6.27 -7.22
N ALA A 85 -18.03 -6.45 -6.35
CA ALA A 85 -16.66 -6.04 -6.63
C ALA A 85 -15.82 -7.14 -7.31
N LEU A 86 -16.23 -8.41 -7.20
CA LEU A 86 -15.48 -9.55 -7.72
C LEU A 86 -15.97 -9.99 -9.10
N ALA A 87 -15.03 -10.31 -9.99
CA ALA A 87 -15.31 -10.93 -11.28
C ALA A 87 -15.90 -12.35 -11.08
N PRO A 88 -17.11 -12.66 -11.59
CA PRO A 88 -17.73 -13.97 -11.42
C PRO A 88 -16.97 -15.12 -12.10
N ASP A 89 -16.22 -14.82 -13.15
CA ASP A 89 -15.41 -15.76 -13.92
C ASP A 89 -13.98 -15.90 -13.37
N GLY A 90 -13.63 -15.14 -12.33
CA GLY A 90 -12.31 -15.20 -11.70
C GLY A 90 -11.18 -14.64 -12.57
N ILE A 91 -11.47 -13.69 -13.47
CA ILE A 91 -10.46 -13.08 -14.36
C ILE A 91 -10.46 -11.56 -14.21
N CYS A 92 -9.31 -10.95 -13.91
CA CYS A 92 -9.11 -9.51 -14.05
C CYS A 92 -8.91 -9.15 -15.52
N ARG A 93 -9.86 -8.42 -16.11
CA ARG A 93 -9.79 -7.95 -17.51
C ARG A 93 -9.54 -6.43 -17.56
N SER A 94 -8.39 -6.01 -17.03
CA SER A 94 -8.05 -4.60 -16.94
C SER A 94 -8.10 -3.92 -18.30
N PHE A 95 -8.87 -2.84 -18.42
CA PHE A 95 -9.08 -2.06 -19.65
C PHE A 95 -9.84 -2.77 -20.78
N ASP A 96 -10.42 -3.94 -20.51
CA ASP A 96 -11.27 -4.65 -21.46
C ASP A 96 -12.73 -4.14 -21.41
N ASN A 97 -13.45 -4.20 -22.53
CA ASN A 97 -14.87 -3.83 -22.59
C ASN A 97 -15.76 -4.84 -21.83
N GLU A 98 -15.30 -6.07 -21.63
CA GLU A 98 -15.95 -7.11 -20.86
C GLU A 98 -15.50 -7.15 -19.39
N ALA A 99 -14.80 -6.12 -18.91
CA ALA A 99 -14.41 -6.00 -17.50
C ALA A 99 -15.63 -6.02 -16.56
N ASN A 100 -15.58 -6.88 -15.55
CA ASN A 100 -16.74 -7.22 -14.71
C ASN A 100 -16.38 -7.42 -13.22
N GLY A 101 -15.29 -6.81 -12.75
CA GLY A 101 -14.78 -6.90 -11.38
C GLY A 101 -13.32 -7.40 -11.30
N TYR A 102 -12.76 -7.43 -10.10
CA TYR A 102 -11.40 -7.92 -9.87
C TYR A 102 -11.38 -9.29 -9.20
N VAL A 103 -10.19 -9.88 -9.12
CA VAL A 103 -9.92 -11.14 -8.43
C VAL A 103 -8.98 -10.87 -7.28
N ARG A 104 -9.28 -11.43 -6.09
CA ARG A 104 -8.41 -11.25 -4.93
C ARG A 104 -7.13 -12.07 -5.10
N GLY A 105 -5.99 -11.40 -4.99
CA GLY A 105 -4.68 -12.03 -4.85
C GLY A 105 -4.18 -12.01 -3.41
N GLU A 106 -3.23 -12.87 -3.11
CA GLU A 106 -2.45 -12.87 -1.87
C GLU A 106 -1.00 -12.53 -2.17
N GLY A 107 -0.28 -12.00 -1.19
CA GLY A 107 1.14 -11.73 -1.34
C GLY A 107 1.65 -10.70 -0.35
N GLY A 108 2.96 -10.49 -0.38
CA GLY A 108 3.61 -9.43 0.39
C GLY A 108 4.86 -8.94 -0.33
N ALA A 109 5.15 -7.66 -0.15
CA ALA A 109 6.33 -7.03 -0.71
C ALA A 109 6.84 -5.97 0.27
N ILE A 110 8.17 -5.85 0.34
CA ILE A 110 8.88 -4.86 1.15
C ILE A 110 9.94 -4.21 0.27
N VAL A 111 10.10 -2.90 0.44
CA VAL A 111 11.23 -2.13 -0.10
C VAL A 111 11.93 -1.40 1.03
N VAL A 112 13.24 -1.23 0.88
CA VAL A 112 14.08 -0.47 1.81
C VAL A 112 14.42 0.87 1.17
N LEU A 113 14.08 1.95 1.85
CA LEU A 113 14.30 3.30 1.38
C LEU A 113 15.39 3.98 2.21
N LYS A 114 16.25 4.74 1.54
CA LYS A 114 17.26 5.63 2.12
C LYS A 114 17.29 6.93 1.34
N ARG A 115 17.82 7.99 1.96
CA ARG A 115 18.13 9.23 1.22
C ARG A 115 19.20 8.93 0.17
N LEU A 116 19.01 9.41 -1.06
CA LEU A 116 19.90 9.13 -2.19
C LEU A 116 21.37 9.50 -1.90
N ALA A 117 21.61 10.59 -1.17
CA ALA A 117 22.95 11.00 -0.77
C ALA A 117 23.63 9.95 0.12
N GLU A 118 22.90 9.38 1.08
CA GLU A 118 23.43 8.35 1.99
C GLU A 118 23.62 7.01 1.29
N ALA A 119 22.70 6.64 0.39
CA ALA A 119 22.85 5.44 -0.42
C ALA A 119 24.14 5.49 -1.27
N ARG A 120 24.46 6.67 -1.83
CA ARG A 120 25.70 6.88 -2.59
C ARG A 120 26.94 6.83 -1.70
N VAL A 121 26.93 7.50 -0.55
CA VAL A 121 28.07 7.50 0.38
C VAL A 121 28.36 6.09 0.88
N ASN A 122 27.32 5.30 1.14
CA ASN A 122 27.46 3.93 1.64
C ASN A 122 27.79 2.92 0.54
N GLY A 123 27.72 3.30 -0.74
CA GLY A 123 27.92 2.38 -1.86
C GLY A 123 26.81 1.32 -1.97
N ASP A 124 25.58 1.66 -1.56
CA ASP A 124 24.46 0.71 -1.61
C ASP A 124 24.10 0.37 -3.06
N ASN A 125 23.68 -0.88 -3.31
CA ASN A 125 23.11 -1.26 -4.60
C ASN A 125 21.70 -0.66 -4.77
N MET A 126 21.57 0.38 -5.59
CA MET A 126 20.32 1.09 -5.81
C MET A 126 19.50 0.45 -6.95
N LEU A 127 18.37 -0.16 -6.61
CA LEU A 127 17.45 -0.77 -7.60
C LEU A 127 16.62 0.28 -8.36
N GLY A 128 16.43 1.47 -7.78
CA GLY A 128 15.64 2.55 -8.37
C GLY A 128 15.63 3.80 -7.50
N ILE A 129 15.02 4.87 -8.00
CA ILE A 129 14.90 6.15 -7.28
C ILE A 129 13.42 6.53 -7.17
N LEU A 130 12.91 6.58 -5.94
CA LEU A 130 11.60 7.15 -5.66
C LEU A 130 11.67 8.69 -5.73
N LYS A 131 11.34 9.25 -6.90
CA LYS A 131 11.37 10.72 -7.11
C LYS A 131 10.34 11.44 -6.22
N THR A 132 9.15 10.87 -6.10
CA THR A 132 8.03 11.47 -5.38
C THR A 132 7.02 10.41 -4.97
N SER A 133 6.14 10.76 -4.05
CA SER A 133 4.90 10.05 -3.71
C SER A 133 3.87 11.08 -3.29
N ALA A 134 2.60 10.80 -3.52
CA ALA A 134 1.51 11.65 -3.06
C ALA A 134 0.31 10.79 -2.67
N VAL A 135 -0.37 11.22 -1.61
CA VAL A 135 -1.62 10.65 -1.13
C VAL A 135 -2.69 11.74 -1.12
N ALA A 136 -3.90 11.36 -1.50
CA ALA A 136 -5.11 12.18 -1.49
C ALA A 136 -6.33 11.29 -1.19
N GLN A 137 -7.50 11.92 -0.99
CA GLN A 137 -8.76 11.24 -0.74
C GLN A 137 -9.80 11.76 -1.74
N ASP A 138 -10.69 10.88 -2.19
CA ASP A 138 -11.69 11.17 -3.22
C ASP A 138 -12.72 12.24 -2.84
N GLY A 139 -12.84 12.54 -1.55
CA GLY A 139 -13.82 13.45 -0.98
C GLY A 139 -15.22 12.86 -1.02
N LYS A 140 -16.21 13.72 -1.31
CA LYS A 140 -17.61 13.32 -1.44
C LYS A 140 -17.88 12.85 -2.87
N THR A 141 -18.24 11.58 -3.03
CA THR A 141 -18.59 10.93 -4.30
C THR A 141 -20.03 10.36 -4.26
N ASN A 142 -20.45 9.66 -5.31
CA ASN A 142 -21.78 9.02 -5.39
C ASN A 142 -21.92 7.76 -4.50
N GLY A 143 -20.96 7.51 -3.61
CA GLY A 143 -20.95 6.47 -2.60
C GLY A 143 -19.54 6.32 -2.05
N ILE A 144 -19.38 5.95 -0.77
CA ILE A 144 -18.05 5.95 -0.11
C ILE A 144 -16.99 5.08 -0.80
N MET A 145 -17.41 4.13 -1.67
CA MET A 145 -16.54 3.25 -2.46
C MET A 145 -16.43 3.66 -3.94
N ALA A 146 -17.16 4.67 -4.39
CA ALA A 146 -17.14 5.12 -5.78
C ALA A 146 -15.87 5.97 -6.03
N PRO A 147 -15.07 5.66 -7.07
CA PRO A 147 -13.85 6.38 -7.36
C PRO A 147 -14.13 7.80 -7.87
N ASN A 148 -13.17 8.71 -7.67
CA ASN A 148 -13.23 10.07 -8.19
C ASN A 148 -12.09 10.35 -9.21
N PRO A 149 -12.39 10.48 -10.52
CA PRO A 149 -11.40 10.82 -11.54
C PRO A 149 -10.66 12.14 -11.26
N ASP A 150 -11.35 13.16 -10.75
CA ASP A 150 -10.75 14.46 -10.45
C ASP A 150 -9.72 14.34 -9.31
N ALA A 151 -10.00 13.49 -8.32
CA ALA A 151 -9.07 13.22 -7.23
C ALA A 151 -7.85 12.42 -7.69
N GLN A 152 -8.03 11.47 -8.61
CA GLN A 152 -6.93 10.73 -9.24
C GLN A 152 -6.03 11.66 -10.08
N GLU A 153 -6.62 12.57 -10.85
CA GLU A 153 -5.87 13.60 -11.57
C GLU A 153 -5.12 14.51 -10.59
N LEU A 154 -5.79 14.98 -9.53
CA LEU A 154 -5.20 15.85 -8.52
C LEU A 154 -3.98 15.22 -7.86
N VAL A 155 -4.07 13.96 -7.43
CA VAL A 155 -2.94 13.29 -6.77
C VAL A 155 -1.77 13.06 -7.72
N ALA A 156 -2.05 12.73 -9.00
CA ALA A 156 -1.02 12.59 -10.02
C ALA A 156 -0.33 13.93 -10.30
N ARG A 157 -1.08 15.02 -10.47
CA ARG A 157 -0.54 16.37 -10.65
C ARG A 157 0.30 16.82 -9.46
N LYS A 158 -0.16 16.54 -8.23
CA LYS A 158 0.59 16.82 -7.00
C LYS A 158 1.91 16.07 -6.98
N ALA A 159 1.92 14.79 -7.31
CA ALA A 159 3.14 13.98 -7.40
C ALA A 159 4.13 14.58 -8.42
N LEU A 160 3.66 14.85 -9.65
CA LEU A 160 4.45 15.44 -10.73
C LEU A 160 5.06 16.79 -10.35
N ALA A 161 4.25 17.69 -9.77
CA ALA A 161 4.70 19.01 -9.33
C ALA A 161 5.77 18.89 -8.23
N GLN A 162 5.60 17.99 -7.26
CA GLN A 162 6.60 17.73 -6.22
C GLN A 162 7.89 17.11 -6.76
N ALA A 163 7.81 16.31 -7.82
CA ALA A 163 8.98 15.71 -8.47
C ALA A 163 9.76 16.70 -9.34
N GLY A 164 9.09 17.76 -9.83
CA GLY A 164 9.65 18.69 -10.80
C GLY A 164 9.99 18.01 -12.13
N ILE A 165 9.20 17.01 -12.55
CA ILE A 165 9.40 16.29 -13.82
C ILE A 165 8.32 16.64 -14.83
N ASP A 166 8.69 16.62 -16.11
CA ASP A 166 7.73 16.74 -17.20
C ASP A 166 6.89 15.46 -17.30
N GLN A 167 5.57 15.60 -17.39
CA GLN A 167 4.65 14.47 -17.60
C GLN A 167 5.00 13.68 -18.88
N LEU A 168 5.54 14.35 -19.91
CA LEU A 168 5.96 13.71 -21.16
C LEU A 168 7.22 12.84 -21.01
N SER A 169 7.92 12.93 -19.86
CA SER A 169 9.04 12.04 -19.54
C SER A 169 8.61 10.69 -18.97
N ILE A 170 7.33 10.50 -18.68
CA ILE A 170 6.79 9.22 -18.17
C ILE A 170 6.65 8.24 -19.33
N GLY A 171 7.48 7.20 -19.34
CA GLY A 171 7.40 6.13 -20.33
C GLY A 171 6.40 5.01 -19.99
N TYR A 172 5.98 4.90 -18.73
CA TYR A 172 5.13 3.81 -18.25
C TYR A 172 4.31 4.21 -17.03
N VAL A 173 3.09 3.68 -16.93
CA VAL A 173 2.20 3.83 -15.77
C VAL A 173 1.70 2.45 -15.36
N GLU A 174 2.09 1.99 -14.17
CA GLU A 174 1.45 0.87 -13.50
C GLU A 174 0.15 1.37 -12.87
N ALA A 175 -1.00 0.99 -13.41
CA ALA A 175 -2.30 1.48 -12.98
C ALA A 175 -2.93 0.58 -11.90
N HIS A 176 -3.89 1.12 -11.13
CA HIS A 176 -4.67 0.32 -10.17
C HIS A 176 -5.56 -0.71 -10.87
N ALA A 177 -6.22 -0.28 -11.96
CA ALA A 177 -6.88 -1.09 -12.99
C ALA A 177 -7.64 -2.33 -12.50
N THR A 178 -8.57 -2.16 -11.56
CA THR A 178 -9.36 -3.24 -10.94
C THR A 178 -10.44 -3.85 -11.86
N SER A 179 -10.42 -3.58 -13.16
CA SER A 179 -11.38 -4.16 -14.13
C SER A 179 -12.84 -3.82 -13.80
N THR A 180 -13.13 -2.55 -13.48
CA THR A 180 -14.44 -2.03 -13.04
C THR A 180 -14.86 -0.81 -13.84
#